data_AF-A0A383VP01-F1
#
_entry.id   AF-A0A383VP01-F1
#
_cell.length_a   1.000
_cell.length_b   1.000
_cell.length_c   1.000
_cell.angle_alpha   90.00
_cell.angle_beta   90.00
_cell.angle_gamma   90.00
#
_symmetry.space_group_name_H-M   'P 1'
#
loop_
_entity.id
_entity.type
_entity.pdbx_description
1 polymer ?
#
loop_
_entity_poly.entity_id
_entity_poly.type
_entity_poly.pdbx_seq_one_letter_code
_entity_poly.pdbx_strand_id
1 'polypeptide(L)'
;MQAVGWLAALLLRKAPAAAADVMTRLLNFPAVPLKVAVRVVQAGVDAGVRITYAQLLAAADSMVAGVEVWVQVQQQLGVQSDIPAAAAAVCCSDDKDVIILAFVVGHGADLLQLALNRSSPQAVAAALDCLPAAAAGAALLEPRVARRLLLTAAMRRHVRAVQRMVALPCMQQHVDAATLEAMLGQRLEAERVPQQLSTGAVVQLLRAAIQQHWLPKALCRLPGAAGISSEAVLQLLQAAVDKCVSSLKPLYALPAAAQLSGEAALGLLNRAVKQGFFHTARMLSSGLPPALREQFSSQQVAELIAAAVEQSCYEERANKGARLCIQGLCQLPAAAGMSREAVSQLLQATVQRNRVQVELCRLPAAAGISSEAALLLLQAAVGRGWSSTQAVCAVPAVAQLDNTAVVALLSAAVKPGNGYTVHVLADGLPRVVLEQLSSQQVEQLLAAAKELTGIDDDGKEIMTAALRKLRHLHAPALPDEVW
;
A
#
# COMPACT_ATOMS: atom_id res chain seq x y z
N MET A 1 -29.01 5.67 33.53
CA MET A 1 -29.53 7.04 33.34
C MET A 1 -30.41 7.57 34.47
N GLN A 2 -31.38 6.83 35.01
CA GLN A 2 -32.24 7.34 36.09
C GLN A 2 -31.45 7.74 37.37
N ALA A 3 -30.49 6.93 37.80
CA ALA A 3 -29.64 7.24 38.95
C ALA A 3 -28.78 8.50 38.72
N VAL A 4 -28.23 8.69 37.51
CA VAL A 4 -27.47 9.90 37.12
C VAL A 4 -28.38 11.13 37.19
N GLY A 5 -29.60 11.03 36.66
CA GLY A 5 -30.58 12.11 36.72
C GLY A 5 -30.99 12.49 38.14
N TRP A 6 -31.17 11.50 39.02
CA TRP A 6 -31.47 11.73 40.43
C TRP A 6 -30.32 12.40 41.16
N LEU A 7 -29.09 11.90 40.99
CA LEU A 7 -27.90 12.46 41.60
C LEU A 7 -27.65 13.90 41.13
N ALA A 8 -27.81 14.15 39.84
CA ALA A 8 -27.71 15.48 39.26
C ALA A 8 -28.74 16.47 39.85
N ALA A 9 -30.01 16.09 39.91
CA ALA A 9 -31.05 16.91 40.50
C ALA A 9 -30.77 17.19 41.99
N LEU A 10 -30.22 16.21 42.72
CA LEU A 10 -29.79 16.41 44.11
C LEU A 10 -28.63 17.40 44.22
N LEU A 11 -27.61 17.27 43.37
CA LEU A 11 -26.45 18.18 43.36
C LEU A 11 -26.85 19.61 43.01
N LEU A 12 -27.72 19.81 42.02
CA LEU A 12 -28.24 21.14 41.66
C LEU A 12 -28.95 21.81 42.84
N ARG A 13 -29.70 21.04 43.63
CA ARG A 13 -30.43 21.53 44.81
C ARG A 13 -29.53 21.79 46.02
N LYS A 14 -28.47 21.02 46.19
CA LYS A 14 -27.64 21.03 47.41
C LYS A 14 -26.32 21.80 47.26
N ALA A 15 -25.87 22.05 46.04
CA ALA A 15 -24.61 22.72 45.74
C ALA A 15 -24.78 23.75 44.60
N PRO A 16 -25.49 24.87 44.83
CA PRO A 16 -25.78 25.87 43.78
C PRO A 16 -24.50 26.47 43.16
N ALA A 17 -23.41 26.59 43.93
CA ALA A 17 -22.12 27.06 43.43
C ALA A 17 -21.50 26.17 42.34
N ALA A 18 -21.85 24.87 42.31
CA ALA A 18 -21.38 23.92 41.30
C ALA A 18 -22.42 23.67 40.18
N ALA A 19 -23.57 24.34 40.21
CA ALA A 19 -24.70 23.98 39.37
C ALA A 19 -24.43 24.20 37.87
N ALA A 20 -23.68 25.25 37.50
CA ALA A 20 -23.29 25.49 36.11
C ALA A 20 -22.37 24.39 35.54
N ASP A 21 -21.40 23.92 36.33
CA ASP A 21 -20.49 22.84 35.96
C ASP A 21 -21.22 21.50 35.84
N VAL A 22 -22.12 21.23 36.79
CA VAL A 22 -22.98 20.04 36.78
C VAL A 22 -23.85 20.03 35.52
N MET A 23 -24.49 21.16 35.17
CA MET A 23 -25.28 21.26 33.94
C MET A 23 -24.44 21.05 32.67
N THR A 24 -23.25 21.64 32.61
CA THR A 24 -22.33 21.45 31.47
C THR A 24 -21.94 19.98 31.31
N ARG A 25 -21.65 19.27 32.40
CA ARG A 25 -21.36 17.83 32.37
C ARG A 25 -22.58 17.01 31.94
N LEU A 26 -23.77 17.40 32.38
CA LEU A 26 -25.02 16.71 32.03
C LEU A 26 -25.36 16.83 30.55
N LEU A 27 -25.12 17.99 29.96
CA LEU A 27 -25.28 18.21 28.52
C LEU A 27 -24.40 17.28 27.68
N ASN A 28 -23.26 16.82 28.22
CA ASN A 28 -22.36 15.89 27.55
C ASN A 28 -22.77 14.41 27.67
N PHE A 29 -23.86 14.08 28.37
CA PHE A 29 -24.38 12.72 28.37
C PHE A 29 -25.22 12.47 27.10
N PRO A 30 -24.89 11.44 26.32
CA PRO A 30 -25.64 11.12 25.11
C PRO A 30 -27.01 10.52 25.45
N ALA A 31 -28.01 10.85 24.63
CA ALA A 31 -29.34 10.23 24.62
C ALA A 31 -30.06 10.25 25.98
N VAL A 32 -30.02 11.39 26.67
CA VAL A 32 -30.73 11.56 27.94
C VAL A 32 -32.25 11.40 27.72
N PRO A 33 -32.93 10.50 28.45
CA PRO A 33 -34.38 10.36 28.33
C PRO A 33 -35.09 11.65 28.73
N LEU A 34 -36.15 12.03 27.99
CA LEU A 34 -36.91 13.26 28.23
C LEU A 34 -37.33 13.43 29.70
N LYS A 35 -37.87 12.36 30.32
CA LYS A 35 -38.28 12.39 31.75
C LYS A 35 -37.13 12.73 32.71
N VAL A 36 -35.91 12.33 32.37
CA VAL A 36 -34.70 12.64 33.17
C VAL A 36 -34.30 14.09 32.94
N ALA A 37 -34.28 14.54 31.68
CA ALA A 37 -33.98 15.93 31.33
C ALA A 37 -34.96 16.92 31.99
N VAL A 38 -36.27 16.63 32.01
CA VAL A 38 -37.29 17.45 32.71
C VAL A 38 -36.95 17.62 34.18
N ARG A 39 -36.63 16.54 34.89
CA ARG A 39 -36.28 16.60 36.33
C ARG A 39 -35.01 17.40 36.58
N VAL A 40 -34.00 17.24 35.72
CA VAL A 40 -32.72 17.96 35.83
C VAL A 40 -32.90 19.45 35.57
N VAL A 41 -33.59 19.82 34.48
CA VAL A 41 -33.82 21.23 34.14
C VAL A 41 -34.70 21.90 35.19
N GLN A 42 -35.76 21.24 35.67
CA GLN A 42 -36.57 21.79 36.77
C GLN A 42 -35.72 22.08 38.01
N ALA A 43 -34.88 21.12 38.43
CA ALA A 43 -33.98 21.32 39.57
C ALA A 43 -32.93 22.43 39.31
N GLY A 44 -32.49 22.60 38.06
CA GLY A 44 -31.62 23.69 37.65
C GLY A 44 -32.32 25.05 37.74
N VAL A 45 -33.55 25.16 37.26
CA VAL A 45 -34.38 26.37 37.32
C VAL A 45 -34.64 26.78 38.77
N ASP A 46 -34.98 25.81 39.63
CA ASP A 46 -35.14 26.04 41.08
C ASP A 46 -33.84 26.58 41.72
N ALA A 47 -32.67 26.25 41.14
CA ALA A 47 -31.34 26.71 41.55
C ALA A 47 -30.85 27.95 40.77
N GLY A 48 -31.68 28.55 39.92
CA GLY A 48 -31.32 29.73 39.12
C GLY A 48 -30.37 29.45 37.94
N VAL A 49 -30.20 28.19 37.55
CA VAL A 49 -29.35 27.78 36.42
C VAL A 49 -30.21 27.37 35.22
N ARG A 50 -29.86 27.90 34.06
CA ARG A 50 -30.46 27.58 32.76
C ARG A 50 -29.41 27.08 31.78
N ILE A 51 -29.83 26.33 30.78
CA ILE A 51 -28.95 25.88 29.69
C ILE A 51 -28.88 27.00 28.66
N THR A 52 -27.68 27.52 28.45
CA THR A 52 -27.47 28.60 27.47
C THR A 52 -27.32 28.06 26.05
N TYR A 53 -27.53 28.93 25.06
CA TYR A 53 -27.28 28.57 23.65
C TYR A 53 -25.83 28.15 23.41
N ALA A 54 -24.87 28.84 24.03
CA ALA A 54 -23.45 28.51 23.91
C ALA A 54 -23.12 27.11 24.47
N GLN A 55 -23.72 26.72 25.60
CA GLN A 55 -23.54 25.38 26.16
C GLN A 55 -24.14 24.30 25.26
N LEU A 56 -25.29 24.58 24.64
CA LEU A 56 -25.92 23.68 23.67
C LEU A 56 -25.03 23.47 22.44
N LEU A 57 -24.45 24.54 21.90
CA LEU A 57 -23.52 24.46 20.77
C LEU A 57 -22.24 23.71 21.14
N ALA A 58 -21.67 23.93 22.32
CA ALA A 58 -20.49 23.20 22.78
C ALA A 58 -20.76 21.68 22.90
N ALA A 59 -21.94 21.29 23.36
CA ALA A 59 -22.35 19.88 23.41
C ALA A 59 -22.56 19.31 22.00
N ALA A 60 -23.17 20.07 21.10
CA ALA A 60 -23.36 19.67 19.70
C ALA A 60 -22.01 19.54 18.97
N ASP A 61 -21.07 20.45 19.20
CA ASP A 61 -19.70 20.41 18.67
C ASP A 61 -18.91 19.21 19.20
N SER A 62 -19.21 18.79 20.43
CA SER A 62 -18.71 17.56 21.04
C SER A 62 -19.44 16.30 20.55
N MET A 63 -20.33 16.43 19.56
CA MET A 63 -21.07 15.35 18.90
C MET A 63 -21.98 14.56 19.85
N VAL A 64 -22.49 15.23 20.89
CA VAL A 64 -23.33 14.59 21.91
C VAL A 64 -24.71 14.30 21.32
N ALA A 65 -25.13 13.04 21.46
CA ALA A 65 -26.42 12.58 20.98
C ALA A 65 -27.59 13.22 21.72
N GLY A 66 -28.61 13.69 21.00
CA GLY A 66 -29.92 14.01 21.62
C GLY A 66 -29.99 15.40 22.25
N VAL A 67 -29.18 16.35 21.79
CA VAL A 67 -29.19 17.74 22.30
C VAL A 67 -30.56 18.42 22.22
N GLU A 68 -31.44 17.97 21.30
CA GLU A 68 -32.80 18.47 21.13
C GLU A 68 -33.67 18.33 22.39
N VAL A 69 -33.43 17.30 23.19
CA VAL A 69 -34.22 17.02 24.40
C VAL A 69 -34.10 18.18 25.39
N TRP A 70 -32.93 18.80 25.49
CA TRP A 70 -32.69 19.91 26.40
C TRP A 70 -33.46 21.17 26.01
N VAL A 71 -33.55 21.43 24.71
CA VAL A 71 -34.31 22.57 24.16
C VAL A 71 -35.81 22.35 24.35
N GLN A 72 -36.28 21.13 24.06
CA GLN A 72 -37.67 20.74 24.24
C GLN A 72 -38.12 20.91 25.69
N VAL A 73 -37.28 20.52 26.66
CA VAL A 73 -37.59 20.67 28.08
C VAL A 73 -37.66 22.13 28.51
N GLN A 74 -36.72 22.98 28.10
CA GLN A 74 -36.77 24.41 28.44
C GLN A 74 -38.05 25.08 27.91
N GLN A 75 -38.51 24.70 26.70
CA GLN A 75 -39.79 25.18 26.15
C GLN A 75 -41.00 24.66 26.94
N GLN A 76 -41.03 23.36 27.27
CA GLN A 76 -42.14 22.76 28.03
C GLN A 76 -42.30 23.37 29.43
N LEU A 77 -41.19 23.77 30.05
CA LEU A 77 -41.18 24.38 31.38
C LEU A 77 -41.32 25.91 31.36
N GLY A 78 -41.42 26.54 30.17
CA GLY A 78 -41.52 27.99 30.05
C GLY A 78 -40.28 28.74 30.56
N VAL A 79 -39.11 28.11 30.53
CA VAL A 79 -37.85 28.70 31.02
C VAL A 79 -37.39 29.78 30.07
N GLN A 80 -37.16 30.99 30.58
CA GLN A 80 -36.59 32.07 29.78
C GLN A 80 -35.15 31.71 29.37
N SER A 81 -34.97 31.45 28.07
CA SER A 81 -33.71 31.02 27.48
C SER A 81 -33.17 32.04 26.49
N ASP A 82 -31.86 32.05 26.29
CA ASP A 82 -31.15 32.80 25.24
C ASP A 82 -31.07 32.02 23.91
N ILE A 83 -31.69 30.83 23.83
CA ILE A 83 -31.72 30.01 22.61
C ILE A 83 -32.53 30.73 21.52
N PRO A 84 -31.94 31.03 20.35
CA PRO A 84 -32.64 31.67 19.24
C PRO A 84 -33.84 30.84 18.76
N ALA A 85 -34.91 31.51 18.33
CA ALA A 85 -36.11 30.85 17.82
C ALA A 85 -35.82 29.87 16.67
N ALA A 86 -34.85 30.19 15.80
CA ALA A 86 -34.40 29.30 14.73
C ALA A 86 -33.75 28.02 15.27
N ALA A 87 -32.92 28.10 16.31
CA ALA A 87 -32.32 26.92 16.93
C ALA A 87 -33.37 26.05 17.63
N ALA A 88 -34.31 26.70 18.34
CA ALA A 88 -35.48 26.04 18.91
C ALA A 88 -36.32 25.31 17.85
N ALA A 89 -36.61 25.96 16.71
CA ALA A 89 -37.33 25.38 15.60
C ALA A 89 -36.60 24.14 15.03
N VAL A 90 -35.28 24.23 14.80
CA VAL A 90 -34.46 23.11 14.32
C VAL A 90 -34.44 21.96 15.32
N CYS A 91 -34.37 22.22 16.63
CA CYS A 91 -34.34 21.19 17.66
C CYS A 91 -35.70 20.53 17.92
N CYS A 92 -36.80 21.27 17.86
CA CYS A 92 -38.09 20.81 18.37
C CYS A 92 -39.14 20.53 17.29
N SER A 93 -38.96 21.01 16.06
CA SER A 93 -39.91 20.79 14.96
C SER A 93 -39.51 19.57 14.11
N ASP A 94 -40.48 18.77 13.68
CA ASP A 94 -40.31 17.81 12.58
C ASP A 94 -40.94 18.32 11.27
N ASP A 95 -41.55 19.51 11.29
CA ASP A 95 -42.09 20.19 10.12
C ASP A 95 -40.94 20.74 9.26
N LYS A 96 -40.89 20.27 8.02
CA LYS A 96 -39.86 20.63 7.04
C LYS A 96 -39.85 22.13 6.75
N ASP A 97 -41.01 22.77 6.63
CA ASP A 97 -41.11 24.18 6.24
C ASP A 97 -40.64 25.10 7.37
N VAL A 98 -40.92 24.71 8.62
CA VAL A 98 -40.42 25.38 9.82
C VAL A 98 -38.89 25.29 9.91
N ILE A 99 -38.31 24.12 9.60
CA ILE A 99 -36.85 23.95 9.57
C ILE A 99 -36.25 24.79 8.45
N ILE A 100 -36.83 24.78 7.24
CA ILE A 100 -36.35 25.60 6.12
C ILE A 100 -36.34 27.08 6.50
N LEU A 101 -37.43 27.58 7.06
CA LEU A 101 -37.55 28.98 7.48
C LEU A 101 -36.50 29.35 8.54
N ALA A 102 -36.21 28.43 9.48
CA ALA A 102 -35.17 28.64 10.49
C ALA A 102 -33.77 28.82 9.87
N PHE A 103 -33.45 28.05 8.82
CA PHE A 103 -32.17 28.18 8.10
C PHE A 103 -32.08 29.44 7.24
N VAL A 104 -33.21 29.99 6.80
CA VAL A 104 -33.25 31.28 6.06
C VAL A 104 -32.93 32.45 6.99
N VAL A 105 -33.38 32.39 8.25
CA VAL A 105 -33.29 33.52 9.20
C VAL A 105 -32.06 33.44 10.12
N GLY A 106 -31.47 32.25 10.30
CA GLY A 106 -30.41 32.02 11.30
C GLY A 106 -29.00 31.73 10.77
N HIS A 107 -28.08 31.48 11.72
CA HIS A 107 -26.70 31.10 11.42
C HIS A 107 -26.59 29.64 10.95
N GLY A 108 -26.37 29.46 9.64
CA GLY A 108 -26.49 28.14 8.99
C GLY A 108 -25.56 27.04 9.54
N ALA A 109 -24.35 27.35 9.99
CA ALA A 109 -23.38 26.35 10.47
C ALA A 109 -23.82 25.70 11.79
N ASP A 110 -24.15 26.55 12.77
CA ASP A 110 -24.55 26.15 14.11
C ASP A 110 -25.90 25.41 14.08
N LEU A 111 -26.83 25.90 13.27
CA LEU A 111 -28.11 25.22 13.03
C LEU A 111 -27.92 23.85 12.37
N LEU A 112 -26.99 23.73 11.42
CA LEU A 112 -26.70 22.44 10.78
C LEU A 112 -26.03 21.47 11.76
N GLN A 113 -25.12 21.95 12.61
CA GLN A 113 -24.50 21.14 13.66
C GLN A 113 -25.55 20.62 14.66
N LEU A 114 -26.49 21.48 15.07
CA LEU A 114 -27.61 21.07 15.93
C LEU A 114 -28.52 20.06 15.23
N ALA A 115 -28.88 20.31 13.96
CA ALA A 115 -29.69 19.38 13.17
C ALA A 115 -29.02 18.01 13.06
N LEU A 116 -27.72 17.96 12.77
CA LEU A 116 -26.93 16.71 12.64
C LEU A 116 -26.75 15.95 13.95
N ASN A 117 -26.95 16.58 15.11
CA ASN A 117 -26.94 15.88 16.41
C ASN A 117 -28.30 15.29 16.78
N ARG A 118 -29.38 15.69 16.09
CA ARG A 118 -30.73 15.19 16.36
C ARG A 118 -30.87 13.71 16.07
N SER A 119 -31.80 13.10 16.78
CA SER A 119 -32.18 11.71 16.57
C SER A 119 -33.10 11.54 15.34
N SER A 120 -33.75 12.61 14.87
CA SER A 120 -34.71 12.61 13.75
C SER A 120 -34.01 12.69 12.39
N PRO A 121 -34.06 11.65 11.54
CA PRO A 121 -33.48 11.69 10.20
C PRO A 121 -34.19 12.66 9.26
N GLN A 122 -35.47 12.95 9.51
CA GLN A 122 -36.28 13.87 8.71
C GLN A 122 -35.80 15.31 8.89
N ALA A 123 -35.53 15.71 10.13
CA ALA A 123 -34.99 17.03 10.44
C ALA A 123 -33.63 17.26 9.79
N VAL A 124 -32.75 16.25 9.82
CA VAL A 124 -31.47 16.28 9.11
C VAL A 124 -31.67 16.40 7.61
N ALA A 125 -32.58 15.62 7.02
CA ALA A 125 -32.87 15.70 5.58
C ALA A 125 -33.37 17.10 5.18
N ALA A 126 -34.28 17.68 5.96
CA ALA A 126 -34.79 19.04 5.75
C ALA A 126 -33.67 20.09 5.85
N ALA A 127 -32.80 20.00 6.86
CA ALA A 127 -31.65 20.89 7.02
C ALA A 127 -30.68 20.78 5.82
N LEU A 128 -30.44 19.57 5.30
CA LEU A 128 -29.58 19.37 4.13
C LEU A 128 -30.22 19.82 2.82
N ASP A 129 -31.55 19.77 2.70
CA ASP A 129 -32.26 20.34 1.54
C ASP A 129 -32.05 21.86 1.45
N CYS A 130 -31.71 22.52 2.56
CA CYS A 130 -31.42 23.96 2.62
C CYS A 130 -29.98 24.32 2.25
N LEU A 131 -29.06 23.35 2.19
CA LEU A 131 -27.63 23.58 1.89
C LEU A 131 -27.34 24.27 0.55
N PRO A 132 -28.14 24.12 -0.52
CA PRO A 132 -27.92 24.85 -1.77
C PRO A 132 -28.45 26.29 -1.76
N ALA A 133 -29.41 26.61 -0.88
CA ALA A 133 -30.14 27.89 -0.90
C ALA A 133 -29.68 28.88 0.19
N ALA A 134 -29.11 28.38 1.29
CA ALA A 134 -28.67 29.21 2.41
C ALA A 134 -27.17 29.58 2.31
N ALA A 135 -26.74 30.57 3.11
CA ALA A 135 -25.35 30.96 3.36
C ALA A 135 -24.40 29.83 3.86
N ALA A 136 -24.87 28.58 3.87
CA ALA A 136 -24.10 27.38 4.13
C ALA A 136 -22.89 27.22 3.20
N GLY A 137 -22.89 27.87 2.03
CA GLY A 137 -21.69 28.02 1.21
C GLY A 137 -20.51 28.58 2.04
N ALA A 138 -20.67 29.71 2.73
CA ALA A 138 -19.59 30.36 3.46
C ALA A 138 -19.07 29.55 4.66
N ALA A 139 -19.98 28.91 5.42
CA ALA A 139 -19.60 28.09 6.56
C ALA A 139 -18.90 26.78 6.15
N LEU A 140 -19.32 26.17 5.04
CA LEU A 140 -18.67 24.96 4.51
C LEU A 140 -17.35 25.25 3.78
N LEU A 141 -17.02 26.52 3.51
CA LEU A 141 -15.69 26.93 3.07
C LEU A 141 -14.65 26.87 4.19
N GLU A 142 -15.07 26.83 5.47
CA GLU A 142 -14.13 26.65 6.56
C GLU A 142 -13.82 25.15 6.73
N PRO A 143 -12.57 24.70 6.52
CA PRO A 143 -12.25 23.27 6.52
C PRO A 143 -12.57 22.57 7.85
N ARG A 144 -12.39 23.27 8.97
CA ARG A 144 -12.64 22.73 10.32
C ARG A 144 -14.13 22.48 10.55
N VAL A 145 -14.98 23.42 10.16
CA VAL A 145 -16.44 23.31 10.28
C VAL A 145 -16.96 22.20 9.37
N ALA A 146 -16.53 22.18 8.11
CA ALA A 146 -16.85 21.13 7.14
C ALA A 146 -16.54 19.73 7.70
N ARG A 147 -15.30 19.51 8.19
CA ARG A 147 -14.89 18.23 8.77
C ARG A 147 -15.72 17.85 9.98
N ARG A 148 -15.94 18.79 10.91
CA ARG A 148 -16.73 18.55 12.12
C ARG A 148 -18.17 18.15 11.79
N LEU A 149 -18.83 18.86 10.88
CA LEU A 149 -20.18 18.52 10.43
C LEU A 149 -20.21 17.13 9.79
N LEU A 150 -19.21 16.81 8.97
CA LEU A 150 -19.15 15.51 8.30
C LEU A 150 -18.89 14.35 9.27
N LEU A 151 -18.01 14.55 10.25
CA LEU A 151 -17.76 13.59 11.33
C LEU A 151 -18.99 13.41 12.20
N THR A 152 -19.69 14.49 12.54
CA THR A 152 -20.96 14.46 13.28
C THR A 152 -21.99 13.64 12.49
N ALA A 153 -22.18 13.93 11.21
CA ALA A 153 -23.08 13.19 10.33
C ALA A 153 -22.73 11.68 10.28
N ALA A 154 -21.44 11.35 10.26
CA ALA A 154 -20.97 9.98 10.27
C ALA A 154 -21.22 9.29 11.63
N MET A 155 -20.81 9.91 12.74
CA MET A 155 -20.99 9.40 14.10
C MET A 155 -22.46 9.17 14.45
N ARG A 156 -23.33 10.07 14.00
CA ARG A 156 -24.78 10.03 14.22
C ARG A 156 -25.51 9.15 13.20
N ARG A 157 -24.77 8.49 12.30
CA ARG A 157 -25.29 7.56 11.28
C ARG A 157 -26.29 8.21 10.31
N HIS A 158 -26.15 9.50 10.04
CA HIS A 158 -26.96 10.20 9.05
C HIS A 158 -26.41 9.92 7.65
N VAL A 159 -26.77 8.77 7.10
CA VAL A 159 -26.20 8.28 5.84
C VAL A 159 -26.36 9.27 4.69
N ARG A 160 -27.58 9.76 4.50
CA ARG A 160 -27.92 10.71 3.42
C ARG A 160 -27.18 12.04 3.60
N ALA A 161 -26.92 12.46 4.84
CA ALA A 161 -26.13 13.63 5.16
C ALA A 161 -24.70 13.49 4.68
N VAL A 162 -24.03 12.41 5.09
CA VAL A 162 -22.67 12.11 4.67
C VAL A 162 -22.56 12.05 3.15
N GLN A 163 -23.47 11.34 2.47
CA GLN A 163 -23.45 11.21 1.01
C GLN A 163 -23.60 12.57 0.30
N ARG A 164 -24.59 13.37 0.72
CA ARG A 164 -24.79 14.70 0.14
C ARG A 164 -23.61 15.61 0.41
N MET A 165 -23.12 15.67 1.65
CA MET A 165 -22.00 16.52 2.01
C MET A 165 -20.75 16.13 1.22
N VAL A 166 -20.37 14.85 1.13
CA VAL A 166 -19.20 14.41 0.34
C VAL A 166 -19.37 14.68 -1.16
N ALA A 167 -20.61 14.76 -1.67
CA ALA A 167 -20.88 15.13 -3.05
C ALA A 167 -20.73 16.64 -3.33
N LEU A 168 -20.68 17.50 -2.30
CA LEU A 168 -20.51 18.94 -2.48
C LEU A 168 -19.06 19.28 -2.88
N PRO A 169 -18.84 20.14 -3.89
CA PRO A 169 -17.50 20.53 -4.32
C PRO A 169 -16.63 21.14 -3.21
N CYS A 170 -17.18 22.00 -2.36
CA CYS A 170 -16.45 22.60 -1.22
C CYS A 170 -15.99 21.55 -0.21
N MET A 171 -16.81 20.54 0.06
CA MET A 171 -16.46 19.46 0.97
C MET A 171 -15.34 18.59 0.41
N GLN A 172 -15.33 18.32 -0.90
CA GLN A 172 -14.26 17.56 -1.56
C GLN A 172 -12.90 18.26 -1.44
N GLN A 173 -12.85 19.59 -1.30
CA GLN A 173 -11.62 20.34 -1.08
C GLN A 173 -11.09 20.23 0.36
N HIS A 174 -11.95 19.89 1.33
CA HIS A 174 -11.61 19.95 2.76
C HIS A 174 -11.51 18.59 3.44
N VAL A 175 -12.05 17.54 2.82
CA VAL A 175 -11.99 16.17 3.31
C VAL A 175 -10.59 15.59 3.05
N ASP A 176 -9.78 15.52 4.11
CA ASP A 176 -8.48 14.87 4.07
C ASP A 176 -8.56 13.37 4.39
N ALA A 177 -7.44 12.67 4.21
CA ALA A 177 -7.35 11.23 4.43
C ALA A 177 -7.75 10.83 5.84
N ALA A 178 -7.32 11.59 6.86
CA ALA A 178 -7.64 11.30 8.26
C ALA A 178 -9.15 11.41 8.53
N THR A 179 -9.82 12.39 7.92
CA THR A 179 -11.28 12.54 8.02
C THR A 179 -11.99 11.37 7.34
N LEU A 180 -11.54 10.97 6.13
CA LEU A 180 -12.08 9.79 5.44
C LEU A 180 -11.85 8.50 6.20
N GLU A 181 -10.67 8.33 6.80
CA GLU A 181 -10.31 7.17 7.61
C GLU A 181 -11.17 7.07 8.86
N ALA A 182 -11.34 8.16 9.61
CA ALA A 182 -12.24 8.19 10.77
C ALA A 182 -13.68 7.85 10.38
N MET A 183 -14.16 8.38 9.25
CA MET A 183 -15.50 8.07 8.73
C MET A 183 -15.65 6.61 8.28
N LEU A 184 -14.64 6.07 7.60
CA LEU A 184 -14.66 4.70 7.09
C LEU A 184 -14.47 3.69 8.22
N GLY A 185 -13.59 3.95 9.18
CA GLY A 185 -13.39 3.12 10.37
C GLY A 185 -14.69 2.96 11.15
N GLN A 186 -15.38 4.08 11.45
CA GLN A 186 -16.66 4.02 12.15
C GLN A 186 -17.80 3.37 11.33
N ARG A 187 -17.80 3.53 10.01
CA ARG A 187 -18.81 2.89 9.14
C ARG A 187 -18.55 1.42 8.86
N LEU A 188 -17.30 0.98 8.87
CA LEU A 188 -16.95 -0.41 8.65
C LEU A 188 -17.20 -1.26 9.91
N GLU A 189 -17.07 -0.66 11.10
CA GLU A 189 -17.44 -1.32 12.36
C GLU A 189 -18.97 -1.36 12.57
N ALA A 190 -19.70 -0.36 12.07
CA ALA A 190 -21.16 -0.34 12.10
C ALA A 190 -21.75 -1.01 10.84
N GLU A 191 -21.69 -2.35 10.79
CA GLU A 191 -22.19 -3.18 9.70
C GLU A 191 -23.51 -2.69 9.06
N ARG A 192 -23.52 -2.72 7.72
CA ARG A 192 -24.52 -2.21 6.74
C ARG A 192 -24.13 -0.85 6.15
N VAL A 193 -23.02 -0.83 5.43
CA VAL A 193 -22.77 0.21 4.43
C VAL A 193 -23.95 0.20 3.45
N PRO A 194 -24.69 1.30 3.31
CA PRO A 194 -25.82 1.37 2.39
C PRO A 194 -25.33 1.10 0.98
N GLN A 195 -26.09 0.30 0.23
CA GLN A 195 -25.82 -0.18 -1.14
C GLN A 195 -25.69 0.93 -2.22
N GLN A 196 -25.53 2.21 -1.84
CA GLN A 196 -25.75 3.37 -2.71
C GLN A 196 -24.56 4.33 -2.79
N LEU A 197 -23.31 3.83 -2.79
CA LEU A 197 -22.22 4.63 -3.34
C LEU A 197 -22.16 4.40 -4.84
N SER A 198 -22.26 5.47 -5.62
CA SER A 198 -22.09 5.39 -7.06
C SER A 198 -20.67 4.92 -7.38
N THR A 199 -20.51 4.20 -8.49
CA THR A 199 -19.20 3.76 -8.98
C THR A 199 -18.22 4.92 -9.10
N GLY A 200 -18.66 6.07 -9.62
CA GLY A 200 -17.85 7.27 -9.72
C GLY A 200 -17.32 7.77 -8.36
N ALA A 201 -18.16 7.76 -7.32
CA ALA A 201 -17.75 8.14 -5.97
C ALA A 201 -16.70 7.16 -5.40
N VAL A 202 -16.86 5.85 -5.64
CA VAL A 202 -15.88 4.85 -5.21
C VAL A 202 -14.54 5.05 -5.92
N VAL A 203 -14.53 5.33 -7.23
CA VAL A 203 -13.29 5.62 -7.98
C VAL A 203 -12.57 6.84 -7.42
N GLN A 204 -13.28 7.93 -7.14
CA GLN A 204 -12.67 9.12 -6.57
C GLN A 204 -12.10 8.87 -5.17
N LEU A 205 -12.82 8.11 -4.33
CA LEU A 205 -12.32 7.71 -3.02
C LEU A 205 -11.05 6.86 -3.14
N LEU A 206 -11.03 5.85 -4.02
CA LEU A 206 -9.84 5.02 -4.25
C LEU A 206 -8.66 5.87 -4.75
N ARG A 207 -8.90 6.81 -5.67
CA ARG A 207 -7.87 7.72 -6.20
C ARG A 207 -7.28 8.60 -5.11
N ALA A 208 -8.14 9.23 -4.30
CA ALA A 208 -7.70 10.04 -3.17
C ALA A 208 -6.88 9.19 -2.17
N ALA A 209 -7.32 7.97 -1.88
CA ALA A 209 -6.60 7.03 -1.02
C ALA A 209 -5.18 6.73 -1.55
N ILE A 210 -5.06 6.40 -2.84
CA ILE A 210 -3.77 6.13 -3.50
C ILE A 210 -2.84 7.35 -3.45
N GLN A 211 -3.36 8.55 -3.70
CA GLN A 211 -2.60 9.80 -3.62
C GLN A 211 -2.07 10.08 -2.21
N GLN A 212 -2.75 9.58 -1.19
CA GLN A 212 -2.38 9.71 0.22
C GLN A 212 -1.62 8.50 0.76
N HIS A 213 -1.13 7.63 -0.14
CA HIS A 213 -0.35 6.43 0.19
C HIS A 213 -1.09 5.40 1.07
N TRP A 214 -2.41 5.37 1.03
CA TRP A 214 -3.23 4.50 1.87
C TRP A 214 -4.43 3.96 1.10
N LEU A 215 -4.51 2.64 0.92
CA LEU A 215 -5.68 2.00 0.31
C LEU A 215 -6.26 0.92 1.23
N PRO A 216 -7.38 1.21 1.91
CA PRO A 216 -8.11 0.20 2.67
C PRO A 216 -8.62 -0.88 1.73
N LYS A 217 -8.31 -2.14 2.02
CA LYS A 217 -8.95 -3.29 1.38
C LYS A 217 -10.48 -3.18 1.39
N ALA A 218 -11.03 -2.52 2.41
CA ALA A 218 -12.45 -2.28 2.54
C ALA A 218 -13.05 -1.40 1.43
N LEU A 219 -12.32 -0.41 0.89
CA LEU A 219 -12.82 0.42 -0.21
C LEU A 219 -13.02 -0.40 -1.49
N CYS A 220 -12.13 -1.35 -1.76
CA CYS A 220 -12.25 -2.26 -2.90
C CYS A 220 -13.39 -3.28 -2.74
N ARG A 221 -13.96 -3.42 -1.53
CA ARG A 221 -15.10 -4.32 -1.23
C ARG A 221 -16.45 -3.63 -1.28
N LEU A 222 -16.48 -2.31 -1.55
CA LEU A 222 -17.74 -1.58 -1.67
C LEU A 222 -18.54 -2.10 -2.89
N PRO A 223 -19.88 -2.18 -2.84
CA PRO A 223 -20.68 -2.64 -3.97
C PRO A 223 -20.42 -1.85 -5.26
N GLY A 224 -20.22 -0.53 -5.15
CA GLY A 224 -19.88 0.33 -6.29
C GLY A 224 -18.52 0.00 -6.92
N ALA A 225 -17.62 -0.68 -6.20
CA ALA A 225 -16.32 -1.12 -6.69
C ALA A 225 -16.45 -2.23 -7.75
N ALA A 226 -17.51 -3.05 -7.67
CA ALA A 226 -17.78 -4.09 -8.67
C ALA A 226 -18.18 -3.50 -10.03
N GLY A 227 -18.71 -2.27 -10.05
CA GLY A 227 -19.09 -1.57 -11.28
C GLY A 227 -18.00 -0.69 -11.89
N ILE A 228 -16.79 -0.64 -11.30
CA ILE A 228 -15.70 0.19 -11.82
C ILE A 228 -15.28 -0.37 -13.20
N SER A 229 -15.12 0.51 -14.20
CA SER A 229 -14.66 0.10 -15.52
C SER A 229 -13.18 -0.34 -15.51
N SER A 230 -12.78 -1.18 -16.46
CA SER A 230 -11.38 -1.61 -16.61
C SER A 230 -10.43 -0.43 -16.81
N GLU A 231 -10.86 0.60 -17.57
CA GLU A 231 -10.11 1.84 -17.76
C GLU A 231 -9.89 2.60 -16.45
N ALA A 232 -10.92 2.71 -15.60
CA ALA A 232 -10.77 3.34 -14.30
C ALA A 232 -9.84 2.52 -13.37
N VAL A 233 -9.92 1.19 -13.41
CA VAL A 233 -8.97 0.32 -12.69
C VAL A 233 -7.54 0.51 -13.19
N LEU A 234 -7.34 0.61 -14.51
CA LEU A 234 -6.03 0.88 -15.11
C LEU A 234 -5.44 2.21 -14.60
N GLN A 235 -6.23 3.28 -14.61
CA GLN A 235 -5.80 4.59 -14.09
C GLN A 235 -5.44 4.53 -12.59
N LEU A 236 -6.22 3.78 -11.79
CA LEU A 236 -5.90 3.56 -10.37
C LEU A 236 -4.60 2.76 -10.20
N LEU A 237 -4.39 1.71 -10.99
CA LEU A 237 -3.15 0.92 -10.97
C LEU A 237 -1.94 1.76 -11.40
N GLN A 238 -2.07 2.59 -12.43
CA GLN A 238 -1.01 3.51 -12.86
C GLN A 238 -0.64 4.50 -11.74
N ALA A 239 -1.63 5.11 -11.09
CA ALA A 239 -1.39 5.98 -9.95
C ALA A 239 -0.75 5.22 -8.76
N ALA A 240 -1.15 3.97 -8.52
CA ALA A 240 -0.59 3.14 -7.46
C ALA A 240 0.87 2.73 -7.75
N VAL A 241 1.24 2.49 -9.01
CA VAL A 241 2.63 2.23 -9.40
C VAL A 241 3.53 3.43 -9.06
N ASP A 242 3.04 4.65 -9.30
CA ASP A 242 3.81 5.88 -9.05
C ASP A 242 3.88 6.27 -7.56
N LYS A 243 2.87 5.91 -6.76
CA LYS A 243 2.70 6.45 -5.40
C LYS A 243 2.61 5.41 -4.30
N CYS A 244 1.91 4.28 -4.50
CA CYS A 244 1.53 3.41 -3.39
C CYS A 244 1.52 1.92 -3.76
N VAL A 245 2.67 1.26 -3.62
CA VAL A 245 2.85 -0.16 -3.98
C VAL A 245 1.91 -1.10 -3.20
N SER A 246 1.63 -0.79 -1.93
CA SER A 246 0.73 -1.58 -1.07
C SER A 246 -0.71 -1.60 -1.59
N SER A 247 -1.08 -0.64 -2.44
CA SER A 247 -2.41 -0.53 -3.05
C SER A 247 -2.63 -1.48 -4.23
N LEU A 248 -1.58 -2.06 -4.81
CA LEU A 248 -1.71 -2.90 -6.00
C LEU A 248 -2.54 -4.16 -5.74
N LYS A 249 -2.31 -4.85 -4.61
CA LYS A 249 -3.00 -6.11 -4.30
C LYS A 249 -4.52 -5.94 -4.12
N PRO A 250 -5.02 -4.93 -3.38
CA PRO A 250 -6.45 -4.65 -3.35
C PRO A 250 -7.04 -4.27 -4.71
N LEU A 251 -6.32 -3.50 -5.54
CA LEU A 251 -6.81 -3.08 -6.86
C LEU A 251 -6.92 -4.26 -7.84
N TYR A 252 -6.00 -5.21 -7.79
CA TYR A 252 -6.11 -6.46 -8.57
C TYR A 252 -7.27 -7.37 -8.15
N ALA A 253 -7.82 -7.17 -6.95
CA ALA A 253 -9.00 -7.90 -6.50
C ALA A 253 -10.31 -7.32 -7.03
N LEU A 254 -10.27 -6.17 -7.72
CA LEU A 254 -11.46 -5.60 -8.37
C LEU A 254 -11.86 -6.45 -9.58
N PRO A 255 -13.17 -6.73 -9.81
CA PRO A 255 -13.61 -7.57 -10.93
C PRO A 255 -13.11 -7.09 -12.30
N ALA A 256 -13.10 -5.78 -12.52
CA ALA A 256 -12.64 -5.19 -13.77
C ALA A 256 -11.12 -5.28 -14.00
N ALA A 257 -10.32 -5.64 -12.98
CA ALA A 257 -8.90 -5.93 -13.17
C ALA A 257 -8.69 -7.20 -14.03
N ALA A 258 -9.63 -8.14 -14.01
CA ALA A 258 -9.60 -9.31 -14.89
C ALA A 258 -9.89 -8.98 -16.37
N GLN A 259 -10.43 -7.79 -16.64
CA GLN A 259 -10.76 -7.31 -17.99
C GLN A 259 -9.68 -6.38 -18.58
N LEU A 260 -8.55 -6.20 -17.89
CA LEU A 260 -7.43 -5.44 -18.43
C LEU A 260 -6.87 -6.18 -19.67
N SER A 261 -6.33 -5.43 -20.63
CA SER A 261 -5.61 -6.03 -21.76
C SER A 261 -4.18 -6.40 -21.38
N GLY A 262 -3.59 -7.36 -22.09
CA GLY A 262 -2.16 -7.68 -21.98
C GLY A 262 -1.27 -6.45 -22.21
N GLU A 263 -1.63 -5.57 -23.15
CA GLU A 263 -0.90 -4.31 -23.41
C GLU A 263 -0.95 -3.35 -22.21
N ALA A 264 -2.11 -3.22 -21.55
CA ALA A 264 -2.23 -2.39 -20.37
C ALA A 264 -1.39 -2.93 -19.20
N ALA A 265 -1.43 -4.25 -18.98
CA ALA A 265 -0.60 -4.92 -17.97
C ALA A 265 0.91 -4.78 -18.27
N LEU A 266 1.31 -4.93 -19.55
CA LEU A 266 2.68 -4.72 -20.00
C LEU A 266 3.12 -3.26 -19.78
N GLY A 267 2.26 -2.30 -20.09
CA GLY A 267 2.51 -0.87 -19.87
C GLY A 267 2.77 -0.55 -18.39
N LEU A 268 2.01 -1.15 -17.47
CA LEU A 268 2.22 -1.03 -16.02
C LEU A 268 3.58 -1.61 -15.58
N LEU A 269 3.93 -2.81 -16.05
CA LEU A 269 5.22 -3.44 -15.76
C LEU A 269 6.39 -2.61 -16.30
N ASN A 270 6.30 -2.17 -17.55
CA ASN A 270 7.34 -1.37 -18.20
C ASN A 270 7.55 -0.04 -17.48
N ARG A 271 6.46 0.63 -17.06
CA ARG A 271 6.53 1.85 -16.26
C ARG A 271 7.27 1.62 -14.94
N ALA A 272 6.89 0.58 -14.20
CA ALA A 272 7.54 0.25 -12.93
C ALA A 272 9.04 -0.08 -13.11
N VAL A 273 9.40 -0.83 -14.15
CA VAL A 273 10.80 -1.17 -14.46
C VAL A 273 11.60 0.07 -14.85
N LYS A 274 11.10 0.91 -15.76
CA LYS A 274 11.78 2.13 -16.23
C LYS A 274 11.99 3.16 -15.13
N GLN A 275 11.07 3.24 -14.17
CA GLN A 275 11.21 4.10 -12.99
C GLN A 275 12.13 3.51 -11.89
N GLY A 276 12.68 2.31 -12.10
CA GLY A 276 13.49 1.61 -11.09
C GLY A 276 12.68 1.09 -9.90
N PHE A 277 11.36 1.06 -9.99
CA PHE A 277 10.46 0.56 -8.95
C PHE A 277 10.37 -0.98 -9.01
N PHE A 278 11.50 -1.65 -8.86
CA PHE A 278 11.64 -3.09 -9.04
C PHE A 278 10.76 -3.92 -8.09
N HIS A 279 10.54 -3.46 -6.86
CA HIS A 279 9.62 -4.12 -5.93
C HIS A 279 8.18 -4.06 -6.46
N THR A 280 7.77 -2.91 -6.99
CA THR A 280 6.47 -2.70 -7.64
C THR A 280 6.33 -3.61 -8.85
N ALA A 281 7.34 -3.66 -9.73
CA ALA A 281 7.34 -4.53 -10.91
C ALA A 281 7.18 -6.02 -10.53
N ARG A 282 7.87 -6.49 -9.49
CA ARG A 282 7.67 -7.84 -8.94
C ARG A 282 6.24 -8.06 -8.41
N MET A 283 5.72 -7.11 -7.64
CA MET A 283 4.36 -7.19 -7.10
C MET A 283 3.30 -7.20 -8.20
N LEU A 284 3.51 -6.43 -9.28
CA LEU A 284 2.68 -6.49 -10.47
C LEU A 284 2.79 -7.89 -11.11
N SER A 285 3.99 -8.38 -11.45
CA SER A 285 4.15 -9.65 -12.18
C SER A 285 3.54 -10.86 -11.44
N SER A 286 3.71 -10.89 -10.12
CA SER A 286 3.14 -11.91 -9.21
C SER A 286 1.68 -11.70 -8.84
N GLY A 287 1.14 -10.49 -9.02
CA GLY A 287 -0.24 -10.12 -8.70
C GLY A 287 -1.20 -10.18 -9.89
N LEU A 288 -0.68 -10.18 -11.12
CA LEU A 288 -1.49 -10.25 -12.34
C LEU A 288 -2.38 -11.50 -12.36
N PRO A 289 -3.65 -11.42 -12.79
CA PRO A 289 -4.47 -12.59 -13.07
C PRO A 289 -3.79 -13.57 -14.04
N PRO A 290 -3.95 -14.90 -13.88
CA PRO A 290 -3.32 -15.90 -14.75
C PRO A 290 -3.57 -15.65 -16.24
N ALA A 291 -4.82 -15.31 -16.61
CA ALA A 291 -5.20 -15.03 -17.99
C ALA A 291 -4.41 -13.87 -18.63
N LEU A 292 -3.95 -12.88 -17.84
CA LEU A 292 -3.12 -11.80 -18.36
C LEU A 292 -1.65 -12.21 -18.49
N ARG A 293 -1.16 -13.11 -17.62
CA ARG A 293 0.22 -13.60 -17.69
C ARG A 293 0.46 -14.44 -18.95
N GLU A 294 -0.57 -15.13 -19.42
CA GLU A 294 -0.54 -15.94 -20.65
C GLU A 294 -0.61 -15.08 -21.93
N GLN A 295 -1.04 -13.82 -21.83
CA GLN A 295 -1.11 -12.92 -22.99
C GLN A 295 0.23 -12.29 -23.38
N PHE A 296 1.26 -12.40 -22.54
CA PHE A 296 2.57 -11.84 -22.87
C PHE A 296 3.27 -12.69 -23.92
N SER A 297 3.92 -12.04 -24.88
CA SER A 297 4.86 -12.70 -25.77
C SER A 297 6.22 -12.86 -25.10
N SER A 298 7.00 -13.85 -25.54
CA SER A 298 8.35 -14.06 -25.04
C SER A 298 9.28 -12.88 -25.35
N GLN A 299 9.07 -12.20 -26.49
CA GLN A 299 9.78 -10.98 -26.84
C GLN A 299 9.51 -9.84 -25.84
N GLN A 300 8.24 -9.58 -25.49
CA GLN A 300 7.89 -8.53 -24.53
C GLN A 300 8.51 -8.80 -23.15
N VAL A 301 8.54 -10.05 -22.70
CA VAL A 301 9.22 -10.41 -21.44
C VAL A 301 10.73 -10.22 -21.54
N ALA A 302 11.35 -10.59 -22.67
CA ALA A 302 12.77 -10.35 -22.91
C ALA A 302 13.12 -8.84 -22.83
N GLU A 303 12.32 -7.98 -23.46
CA GLU A 303 12.48 -6.53 -23.44
C GLU A 303 12.32 -5.95 -22.02
N LEU A 304 11.34 -6.42 -21.24
CA LEU A 304 11.18 -6.02 -19.84
C LEU A 304 12.39 -6.41 -18.99
N ILE A 305 12.91 -7.62 -19.17
CA ILE A 305 14.10 -8.10 -18.45
C ILE A 305 15.31 -7.25 -18.87
N ALA A 306 15.50 -6.98 -20.17
CA ALA A 306 16.58 -6.13 -20.66
C ALA A 306 16.54 -4.75 -20.03
N ALA A 307 15.35 -4.12 -19.98
CA ALA A 307 15.16 -2.83 -19.32
C ALA A 307 15.46 -2.89 -17.81
N ALA A 308 15.08 -3.97 -17.12
CA ALA A 308 15.38 -4.15 -15.70
C ALA A 308 16.89 -4.32 -15.44
N VAL A 309 17.60 -5.03 -16.32
CA VAL A 309 19.05 -5.17 -16.28
C VAL A 309 19.72 -3.82 -16.54
N GLU A 310 19.20 -3.03 -17.49
CA GLU A 310 19.72 -1.70 -17.80
C GLU A 310 19.58 -0.71 -16.63
N GLN A 311 18.43 -0.71 -15.96
CA GLN A 311 18.16 0.18 -14.83
C GLN A 311 18.86 -0.22 -13.51
N SER A 312 19.52 -1.39 -13.46
CA SER A 312 20.12 -1.94 -12.22
C SER A 312 21.44 -1.28 -11.77
N CYS A 313 21.82 -0.14 -12.37
CA CYS A 313 23.20 0.36 -12.37
C CYS A 313 23.59 1.34 -11.25
N TYR A 314 22.69 1.80 -10.39
CA TYR A 314 23.00 2.95 -9.52
C TYR A 314 23.21 2.68 -8.02
N GLU A 315 22.65 1.61 -7.42
CA GLU A 315 22.80 1.38 -5.96
C GLU A 315 22.76 -0.10 -5.55
N GLU A 316 23.46 -0.47 -4.46
CA GLU A 316 23.43 -1.83 -3.91
C GLU A 316 22.03 -2.24 -3.41
N ARG A 317 21.26 -1.30 -2.85
CA ARG A 317 19.85 -1.53 -2.49
C ARG A 317 18.98 -1.74 -3.74
N ALA A 318 19.22 -0.97 -4.81
CA ALA A 318 18.54 -1.14 -6.08
C ALA A 318 18.84 -2.53 -6.70
N ASN A 319 20.02 -3.09 -6.47
CA ASN A 319 20.40 -4.42 -6.97
C ASN A 319 19.50 -5.54 -6.38
N LYS A 320 19.23 -5.53 -5.06
CA LYS A 320 18.31 -6.52 -4.48
C LYS A 320 16.91 -6.39 -5.09
N GLY A 321 16.44 -5.17 -5.31
CA GLY A 321 15.18 -4.91 -6.01
C GLY A 321 15.19 -5.49 -7.43
N ALA A 322 16.20 -5.14 -8.23
CA ALA A 322 16.35 -5.57 -9.63
C ALA A 322 16.38 -7.10 -9.76
N ARG A 323 17.16 -7.78 -8.90
CA ARG A 323 17.19 -9.24 -8.81
C ARG A 323 15.80 -9.84 -8.60
N LEU A 324 15.06 -9.32 -7.63
CA LEU A 324 13.71 -9.79 -7.33
C LEU A 324 12.71 -9.49 -8.47
N CYS A 325 12.89 -8.37 -9.17
CA CYS A 325 12.12 -8.05 -10.38
C CYS A 325 12.42 -9.04 -11.51
N ILE A 326 13.68 -9.27 -11.84
CA ILE A 326 14.10 -10.21 -12.89
C ILE A 326 13.61 -11.62 -12.56
N GLN A 327 13.75 -12.07 -11.31
CA GLN A 327 13.17 -13.34 -10.84
C GLN A 327 11.65 -13.40 -11.11
N GLY A 328 10.91 -12.34 -10.75
CA GLY A 328 9.47 -12.27 -10.95
C GLY A 328 9.06 -12.22 -12.44
N LEU A 329 9.91 -11.69 -13.31
CA LEU A 329 9.70 -11.67 -14.77
C LEU A 329 10.02 -13.03 -15.39
N CYS A 330 11.09 -13.71 -14.95
CA CYS A 330 11.41 -15.07 -15.38
C CYS A 330 10.35 -16.11 -14.97
N GLN A 331 9.49 -15.80 -13.99
CA GLN A 331 8.37 -16.64 -13.58
C GLN A 331 7.12 -16.48 -14.47
N LEU A 332 7.11 -15.51 -15.40
CA LEU A 332 6.02 -15.38 -16.36
C LEU A 332 6.06 -16.55 -17.37
N PRO A 333 4.90 -17.13 -17.75
CA PRO A 333 4.87 -18.27 -18.69
C PRO A 333 5.63 -18.01 -19.99
N ALA A 334 5.52 -16.79 -20.53
CA ALA A 334 6.19 -16.38 -21.75
C ALA A 334 7.73 -16.40 -21.67
N ALA A 335 8.32 -16.33 -20.47
CA ALA A 335 9.77 -16.45 -20.29
C ALA A 335 10.30 -17.83 -20.71
N ALA A 336 9.48 -18.88 -20.57
CA ALA A 336 9.84 -20.23 -21.00
C ALA A 336 9.96 -20.35 -22.53
N GLY A 337 9.25 -19.49 -23.28
CA GLY A 337 9.26 -19.45 -24.75
C GLY A 337 10.26 -18.45 -25.34
N MET A 338 11.18 -17.91 -24.55
CA MET A 338 12.24 -17.03 -25.06
C MET A 338 13.20 -17.78 -25.97
N SER A 339 13.73 -17.10 -27.00
CA SER A 339 14.75 -17.68 -27.87
C SER A 339 16.09 -17.80 -27.15
N ARG A 340 16.93 -18.73 -27.63
CA ARG A 340 18.31 -18.88 -27.12
C ARG A 340 19.14 -17.61 -27.33
N GLU A 341 18.93 -16.91 -28.44
CA GLU A 341 19.61 -15.65 -28.76
C GLU A 341 19.23 -14.56 -27.76
N ALA A 342 17.95 -14.42 -27.41
CA ALA A 342 17.48 -13.45 -26.43
C ALA A 342 18.07 -13.74 -25.03
N VAL A 343 18.05 -15.00 -24.59
CA VAL A 343 18.64 -15.38 -23.30
C VAL A 343 20.16 -15.16 -23.29
N SER A 344 20.87 -15.49 -24.38
CA SER A 344 22.31 -15.26 -24.50
C SER A 344 22.65 -13.76 -24.42
N GLN A 345 21.90 -12.90 -25.12
CA GLN A 345 22.09 -11.45 -25.07
C GLN A 345 21.83 -10.88 -23.67
N LEU A 346 20.77 -11.36 -22.99
CA LEU A 346 20.47 -10.96 -21.60
C LEU A 346 21.57 -11.39 -20.63
N LEU A 347 22.07 -12.62 -20.75
CA LEU A 347 23.20 -13.10 -19.95
C LEU A 347 24.45 -12.24 -20.21
N GLN A 348 24.77 -11.95 -21.46
CA GLN A 348 25.90 -11.08 -21.80
C GLN A 348 25.74 -9.67 -21.20
N ALA A 349 24.56 -9.07 -21.31
CA ALA A 349 24.27 -7.75 -20.73
C ALA A 349 24.40 -7.76 -19.19
N THR A 350 23.95 -8.82 -18.52
CA THR A 350 24.10 -8.94 -17.06
C THR A 350 25.54 -9.18 -16.63
N VAL A 351 26.33 -9.95 -17.38
CA VAL A 351 27.77 -10.15 -17.14
C VAL A 351 28.51 -8.81 -17.27
N GLN A 352 28.25 -8.06 -18.34
CA GLN A 352 28.89 -6.75 -18.56
C GLN A 352 28.64 -5.77 -17.40
N ARG A 353 27.48 -5.87 -16.75
CA ARG A 353 27.12 -5.05 -15.58
C ARG A 353 27.53 -5.66 -14.24
N ASN A 354 28.14 -6.86 -14.22
CA ASN A 354 28.45 -7.63 -13.02
C ASN A 354 27.21 -7.94 -12.15
N ARG A 355 26.08 -8.25 -12.81
CA ARG A 355 24.75 -8.46 -12.19
C ARG A 355 24.05 -9.71 -12.72
N VAL A 356 24.81 -10.77 -13.00
CA VAL A 356 24.25 -12.03 -13.53
C VAL A 356 23.24 -12.61 -12.56
N GLN A 357 22.03 -12.87 -13.05
CA GLN A 357 20.95 -13.47 -12.26
C GLN A 357 20.86 -14.95 -12.57
N VAL A 358 20.95 -15.81 -11.54
CA VAL A 358 20.89 -17.27 -11.69
C VAL A 358 19.58 -17.74 -12.33
N GLU A 359 18.51 -16.96 -12.17
CA GLU A 359 17.20 -17.21 -12.75
C GLU A 359 17.22 -17.17 -14.29
N LEU A 360 18.10 -16.38 -14.91
CA LEU A 360 18.25 -16.37 -16.38
C LEU A 360 18.94 -17.66 -16.87
N CYS A 361 19.90 -18.17 -16.10
CA CYS A 361 20.58 -19.44 -16.40
C CYS A 361 19.65 -20.65 -16.25
N ARG A 362 18.53 -20.50 -15.54
CA ARG A 362 17.51 -21.55 -15.33
C ARG A 362 16.40 -21.54 -16.39
N LEU A 363 16.39 -20.56 -17.30
CA LEU A 363 15.40 -20.55 -18.38
C LEU A 363 15.64 -21.74 -19.33
N PRO A 364 14.58 -22.36 -19.89
CA PRO A 364 14.73 -23.52 -20.79
C PRO A 364 15.68 -23.24 -21.96
N ALA A 365 15.62 -22.03 -22.54
CA ALA A 365 16.48 -21.65 -23.65
C ALA A 365 17.97 -21.52 -23.29
N ALA A 366 18.32 -21.41 -22.01
CA ALA A 366 19.71 -21.43 -21.55
C ALA A 366 20.37 -22.80 -21.79
N ALA A 367 19.60 -23.89 -21.85
CA ALA A 367 20.10 -25.21 -22.20
C ALA A 367 20.53 -25.32 -23.67
N GLY A 368 20.02 -24.44 -24.54
CA GLY A 368 20.38 -24.37 -25.96
C GLY A 368 21.54 -23.42 -26.28
N ILE A 369 22.20 -22.85 -25.27
CA ILE A 369 23.42 -22.06 -25.44
C ILE A 369 24.56 -23.00 -25.84
N SER A 370 25.39 -22.63 -26.81
CA SER A 370 26.53 -23.46 -27.22
C SER A 370 27.65 -23.43 -26.18
N SER A 371 28.53 -24.42 -26.18
CA SER A 371 29.70 -24.45 -25.29
C SER A 371 30.63 -23.26 -25.54
N GLU A 372 30.77 -22.80 -26.79
CA GLU A 372 31.57 -21.62 -27.15
C GLU A 372 30.97 -20.33 -26.58
N ALA A 373 29.65 -20.16 -26.70
CA ALA A 373 28.96 -19.01 -26.13
C ALA A 373 29.02 -19.03 -24.58
N ALA A 374 28.89 -20.21 -23.97
CA ALA A 374 29.05 -20.37 -22.53
C ALA A 374 30.48 -20.04 -22.07
N LEU A 375 31.49 -20.46 -22.83
CA LEU A 375 32.89 -20.12 -22.57
C LEU A 375 33.12 -18.61 -22.61
N LEU A 376 32.62 -17.92 -23.64
CA LEU A 376 32.73 -16.46 -23.75
C LEU A 376 32.04 -15.73 -22.58
N LEU A 377 30.85 -16.20 -22.19
CA LEU A 377 30.14 -15.66 -21.03
C LEU A 377 30.94 -15.87 -19.74
N LEU A 378 31.51 -17.05 -19.55
CA LEU A 378 32.25 -17.39 -18.34
C LEU A 378 33.60 -16.66 -18.26
N GLN A 379 34.31 -16.50 -19.39
CA GLN A 379 35.51 -15.66 -19.47
C GLN A 379 35.22 -14.21 -19.09
N ALA A 380 34.14 -13.64 -19.63
CA ALA A 380 33.71 -12.30 -19.28
C ALA A 380 33.30 -12.19 -17.80
N ALA A 381 32.65 -13.21 -17.25
CA ALA A 381 32.23 -13.26 -15.85
C ALA A 381 33.42 -13.36 -14.88
N VAL A 382 34.44 -14.15 -15.21
CA VAL A 382 35.69 -14.26 -14.44
C VAL A 382 36.38 -12.90 -14.32
N GLY A 383 36.40 -12.12 -15.41
CA GLY A 383 36.94 -10.75 -15.39
C GLY A 383 36.11 -9.76 -14.56
N ARG A 384 34.86 -10.09 -14.21
CA ARG A 384 33.95 -9.24 -13.43
C ARG A 384 33.87 -9.64 -11.95
N GLY A 385 34.20 -10.89 -11.63
CA GLY A 385 34.34 -11.41 -10.28
C GLY A 385 33.46 -12.62 -9.97
N TRP A 386 33.54 -13.07 -8.72
CA TRP A 386 33.03 -14.38 -8.30
C TRP A 386 31.50 -14.49 -8.39
N SER A 387 30.73 -13.42 -8.10
CA SER A 387 29.26 -13.48 -8.13
C SER A 387 28.72 -13.70 -9.54
N SER A 388 29.28 -13.01 -10.55
CA SER A 388 28.91 -13.24 -11.95
C SER A 388 29.33 -14.62 -12.41
N THR A 389 30.54 -15.05 -12.02
CA THR A 389 31.07 -16.38 -12.35
C THR A 389 30.16 -17.48 -11.80
N GLN A 390 29.74 -17.38 -10.54
CA GLN A 390 28.88 -18.36 -9.88
C GLN A 390 27.55 -18.54 -10.61
N ALA A 391 26.95 -17.43 -11.04
CA ALA A 391 25.69 -17.49 -11.76
C ALA A 391 25.86 -18.10 -13.17
N VAL A 392 26.92 -17.74 -13.91
CA VAL A 392 27.18 -18.31 -15.26
C VAL A 392 27.54 -19.79 -15.20
N CYS A 393 28.20 -20.27 -14.13
CA CYS A 393 28.43 -21.71 -13.94
C CYS A 393 27.15 -22.56 -13.93
N ALA A 394 25.98 -21.95 -13.65
CA ALA A 394 24.70 -22.64 -13.70
C ALA A 394 24.14 -22.84 -15.13
N VAL A 395 24.79 -22.29 -16.17
CA VAL A 395 24.38 -22.51 -17.57
C VAL A 395 24.70 -23.95 -17.96
N PRO A 396 23.72 -24.76 -18.42
CA PRO A 396 23.94 -26.19 -18.69
C PRO A 396 25.09 -26.51 -19.65
N ALA A 397 25.34 -25.64 -20.63
CA ALA A 397 26.42 -25.79 -21.60
C ALA A 397 27.84 -25.73 -20.99
N VAL A 398 27.98 -25.23 -19.75
CA VAL A 398 29.24 -25.26 -19.01
C VAL A 398 29.73 -26.70 -18.77
N ALA A 399 28.81 -27.68 -18.73
CA ALA A 399 29.15 -29.09 -18.62
C ALA A 399 29.81 -29.68 -19.88
N GLN A 400 29.78 -28.96 -21.00
CA GLN A 400 30.33 -29.38 -22.29
C GLN A 400 31.65 -28.69 -22.61
N LEU A 401 32.21 -27.93 -21.67
CA LEU A 401 33.53 -27.31 -21.85
C LEU A 401 34.63 -28.38 -21.87
N ASP A 402 35.58 -28.24 -22.78
CA ASP A 402 36.76 -29.08 -22.81
C ASP A 402 37.80 -28.65 -21.76
N ASN A 403 38.80 -29.52 -21.56
CA ASN A 403 39.87 -29.27 -20.60
C ASN A 403 40.68 -27.99 -20.91
N THR A 404 40.83 -27.62 -22.18
CA THR A 404 41.63 -26.48 -22.62
C THR A 404 40.94 -25.17 -22.22
N ALA A 405 39.63 -25.09 -22.43
CA ALA A 405 38.78 -24.00 -21.99
C ALA A 405 38.80 -23.83 -20.48
N VAL A 406 38.73 -24.93 -19.72
CA VAL A 406 38.73 -24.92 -18.25
C VAL A 406 40.06 -24.43 -17.70
N VAL A 407 41.18 -24.90 -18.23
CA VAL A 407 42.51 -24.42 -17.85
C VAL A 407 42.66 -22.93 -18.15
N ALA A 408 42.17 -22.48 -19.31
CA ALA A 408 42.20 -21.06 -19.67
C ALA A 408 41.39 -20.20 -18.68
N LEU A 409 40.21 -20.67 -18.27
CA LEU A 409 39.34 -20.00 -17.29
C LEU A 409 39.98 -19.93 -15.89
N LEU A 410 40.51 -21.06 -15.38
CA LEU A 410 41.20 -21.10 -14.09
C LEU A 410 42.44 -20.20 -14.11
N SER A 411 43.23 -20.23 -15.19
CA SER A 411 44.38 -19.34 -15.35
C SER A 411 43.96 -17.86 -15.36
N ALA A 412 42.85 -17.53 -16.04
CA ALA A 412 42.32 -16.17 -16.08
C ALA A 412 41.81 -15.70 -14.71
N ALA A 413 41.31 -16.60 -13.86
CA ALA A 413 40.88 -16.28 -12.50
C ALA A 413 42.05 -16.15 -11.51
N VAL A 414 43.12 -16.94 -11.69
CA VAL A 414 44.35 -16.88 -10.90
C VAL A 414 45.09 -15.56 -11.14
N LYS A 415 45.27 -15.13 -12.39
CA LYS A 415 46.02 -13.90 -12.75
C LYS A 415 45.66 -12.62 -11.96
N PRO A 416 44.38 -12.24 -11.81
CA PRO A 416 43.99 -11.06 -11.03
C PRO A 416 44.01 -11.30 -9.50
N GLY A 417 44.39 -12.50 -9.05
CA GLY A 417 44.43 -12.85 -7.63
C GLY A 417 43.07 -13.04 -6.97
N ASN A 418 42.02 -13.32 -7.76
CA ASN A 418 40.66 -13.41 -7.25
C ASN A 418 40.37 -14.82 -6.72
N GLY A 419 40.84 -15.10 -5.50
CA GLY A 419 40.72 -16.42 -4.88
C GLY A 419 39.29 -16.94 -4.79
N TYR A 420 38.31 -16.07 -4.54
CA TYR A 420 36.89 -16.44 -4.55
C TYR A 420 36.40 -16.89 -5.93
N THR A 421 36.90 -16.29 -7.00
CA THR A 421 36.52 -16.69 -8.38
C THR A 421 37.09 -18.06 -8.71
N VAL A 422 38.34 -18.33 -8.31
CA VAL A 422 38.95 -19.67 -8.46
C VAL A 422 38.16 -20.72 -7.66
N HIS A 423 37.78 -20.40 -6.42
CA HIS A 423 36.96 -21.26 -5.58
C HIS A 423 35.59 -21.55 -6.21
N VAL A 424 34.91 -20.52 -6.72
CA VAL A 424 33.62 -20.67 -7.42
C VAL A 424 33.73 -21.50 -8.70
N LEU A 425 34.81 -21.38 -9.47
CA LEU A 425 35.04 -22.24 -10.63
C LEU A 425 35.28 -23.69 -10.20
N ALA A 426 36.09 -23.92 -9.17
CA ALA A 426 36.39 -25.26 -8.68
C ALA A 426 35.15 -25.98 -8.11
N ASP A 427 34.22 -25.25 -7.50
CA ASP A 427 32.99 -25.81 -6.94
C ASP A 427 31.80 -25.82 -7.92
N GLY A 428 31.77 -24.86 -8.86
CA GLY A 428 30.67 -24.66 -9.79
C GLY A 428 30.80 -25.42 -11.11
N LEU A 429 32.02 -25.75 -11.53
CA LEU A 429 32.23 -26.54 -12.75
C LEU A 429 31.85 -28.02 -12.50
N PRO A 430 31.22 -28.70 -13.47
CA PRO A 430 30.87 -30.11 -13.32
C PRO A 430 32.11 -30.98 -13.08
N ARG A 431 32.00 -31.92 -12.14
CA ARG A 431 33.10 -32.80 -11.73
C ARG A 431 33.74 -33.52 -12.91
N VAL A 432 32.93 -33.99 -13.87
CA VAL A 432 33.39 -34.67 -15.09
C VAL A 432 34.33 -33.80 -15.93
N VAL A 433 34.12 -32.48 -15.93
CA VAL A 433 34.96 -31.52 -16.64
C VAL A 433 36.25 -31.26 -15.86
N LEU A 434 36.16 -31.17 -14.53
CA LEU A 434 37.32 -30.99 -13.66
C LEU A 434 38.26 -32.19 -13.67
N GLU A 435 37.73 -33.42 -13.75
CA GLU A 435 38.52 -34.67 -13.82
C GLU A 435 39.30 -34.85 -15.14
N GLN A 436 39.05 -34.01 -16.15
CA GLN A 436 39.81 -34.01 -17.41
C GLN A 436 41.11 -33.19 -17.33
N LEU A 437 41.37 -32.53 -16.20
CA LEU A 437 42.59 -31.77 -16.00
C LEU A 437 43.76 -32.72 -15.76
N SER A 438 44.90 -32.47 -16.39
CA SER A 438 46.10 -33.24 -16.07
C SER A 438 46.69 -32.77 -14.74
N SER A 439 47.32 -33.68 -13.99
CA SER A 439 48.05 -33.31 -12.77
C SER A 439 49.08 -32.21 -13.03
N GLN A 440 49.69 -32.18 -14.22
CA GLN A 440 50.61 -31.14 -14.65
C GLN A 440 49.93 -29.77 -14.77
N GLN A 441 48.73 -29.71 -15.35
CA GLN A 441 47.96 -28.45 -15.47
C GLN A 441 47.58 -27.90 -14.09
N VAL A 442 47.17 -28.78 -13.16
CA VAL A 442 46.83 -28.37 -11.78
C VAL A 442 48.06 -27.85 -11.02
N GLU A 443 49.21 -28.50 -11.16
CA GLU A 443 50.47 -28.04 -10.55
C GLU A 443 50.96 -26.72 -11.15
N GLN A 444 50.78 -26.50 -12.46
CA GLN A 444 51.05 -25.20 -13.09
C GLN A 444 50.18 -24.08 -12.52
N LEU A 445 48.88 -24.33 -12.32
CA LEU A 445 47.97 -23.37 -11.68
C LEU A 445 48.37 -23.08 -10.23
N LEU A 446 48.78 -24.10 -9.47
CA LEU A 446 49.28 -23.95 -8.09
C LEU A 446 50.58 -23.14 -8.02
N ALA A 447 51.51 -23.37 -8.95
CA ALA A 447 52.75 -22.59 -9.05
C ALA A 447 52.43 -21.12 -9.34
N ALA A 448 51.59 -20.85 -10.35
CA ALA A 448 51.15 -19.49 -10.67
C ALA A 448 50.47 -18.81 -9.48
N ALA A 449 49.62 -19.52 -8.73
CA ALA A 449 48.96 -18.98 -7.54
C ALA A 449 49.94 -18.60 -6.41
N LYS A 450 51.05 -19.34 -6.25
CA LYS A 450 52.08 -19.04 -5.24
C LYS A 450 52.91 -17.82 -5.61
N GLU A 451 53.18 -17.62 -6.89
CA GLU A 451 53.97 -16.51 -7.42
C GLU A 451 53.23 -15.17 -7.39
N LEU A 452 51.90 -15.18 -7.24
CA LEU A 452 51.14 -13.94 -7.08
C LEU A 452 51.56 -13.20 -5.80
N THR A 453 51.94 -11.95 -6.00
CA THR A 453 52.27 -10.96 -4.98
C THR A 453 51.17 -9.90 -4.92
N GLY A 454 50.93 -9.31 -3.74
CA GLY A 454 49.97 -8.21 -3.58
C GLY A 454 48.50 -8.59 -3.40
N ILE A 455 48.19 -9.87 -3.17
CA ILE A 455 46.87 -10.34 -2.73
C ILE A 455 46.90 -10.43 -1.20
N ASP A 456 45.77 -10.20 -0.53
CA ASP A 456 45.64 -10.51 0.90
C ASP A 456 45.89 -12.01 1.17
N ASP A 457 46.38 -12.32 2.37
CA ASP A 457 46.72 -13.70 2.74
C ASP A 457 45.48 -14.62 2.68
N ASP A 458 44.30 -14.08 3.04
CA ASP A 458 43.01 -14.79 2.99
C ASP A 458 42.64 -15.23 1.56
N GLY A 459 42.72 -14.32 0.58
CA GLY A 459 42.42 -14.59 -0.83
C GLY A 459 43.41 -15.59 -1.43
N LYS A 460 44.69 -15.49 -1.06
CA LYS A 460 45.72 -16.45 -1.47
C LYS A 460 45.48 -17.83 -0.86
N GLU A 461 45.06 -17.90 0.40
CA GLU A 461 44.72 -19.14 1.08
C GLU A 461 43.50 -19.82 0.42
N ILE A 462 42.41 -19.07 0.19
CA ILE A 462 41.19 -19.59 -0.47
C ILE A 462 41.52 -20.12 -1.87
N MET A 463 42.30 -19.38 -2.66
CA MET A 463 42.75 -19.79 -3.99
C MET A 463 43.55 -21.10 -3.92
N THR A 464 44.53 -21.17 -3.03
CA THR A 464 45.40 -22.35 -2.91
C THR A 464 44.62 -23.56 -2.39
N ALA A 465 43.69 -23.36 -1.45
CA ALA A 465 42.82 -24.41 -0.95
C ALA A 465 41.92 -24.99 -2.06
N ALA A 466 41.32 -24.14 -2.89
CA ALA A 466 40.51 -24.56 -4.03
C ALA A 466 41.34 -25.37 -5.05
N LEU A 467 42.55 -24.92 -5.38
CA LEU A 467 43.44 -25.65 -6.30
C LEU A 467 43.96 -26.97 -5.71
N ARG A 468 44.25 -27.03 -4.40
CA ARG A 468 44.58 -28.30 -3.73
C ARG A 468 43.42 -29.28 -3.78
N LYS A 469 42.18 -28.82 -3.61
CA LYS A 469 40.98 -29.66 -3.77
C LYS A 469 40.91 -30.27 -5.17
N LEU A 470 41.19 -29.49 -6.21
CA LEU A 470 41.30 -30.00 -7.59
C LEU A 470 42.43 -31.03 -7.73
N ARG A 471 43.58 -30.82 -7.09
CA ARG A 471 44.68 -31.79 -7.09
C ARG A 471 44.27 -33.12 -6.48
N HIS A 472 43.50 -33.11 -5.38
CA HIS A 472 43.02 -34.34 -4.75
C HIS A 472 42.04 -35.14 -5.62
N LEU A 473 41.30 -34.50 -6.53
CA LEU A 473 40.46 -35.21 -7.51
C LEU A 473 41.29 -36.04 -8.51
N HIS A 474 42.57 -35.70 -8.69
CA HIS A 474 43.47 -36.34 -9.66
C HIS A 474 44.57 -37.19 -9.00
N ALA A 475 44.70 -37.13 -7.69
CA ALA A 475 45.58 -38.04 -6.98
C ALA A 475 45.01 -39.45 -7.15
N PRO A 476 45.80 -40.44 -7.62
CA PRO A 476 45.34 -41.83 -7.57
C PRO A 476 44.92 -42.10 -6.13
N ALA A 477 43.75 -42.69 -5.94
CA ALA A 477 43.40 -43.25 -4.65
C ALA A 477 44.57 -44.16 -4.28
N LEU A 478 45.42 -43.71 -3.35
CA LEU A 478 46.44 -44.56 -2.78
C LEU A 478 45.66 -45.78 -2.32
N PRO A 479 45.98 -47.00 -2.80
CA PRO A 479 45.28 -48.19 -2.36
C PRO A 479 45.29 -48.13 -0.85
N ASP A 480 44.10 -48.20 -0.22
CA ASP A 480 43.97 -48.20 1.23
C ASP A 480 44.96 -49.25 1.75
N GLU A 481 46.12 -48.80 2.22
CA GLU A 481 47.12 -49.69 2.77
C GLU A 481 46.45 -50.30 3.99
N VAL A 482 46.22 -51.60 3.86
CA VAL A 482 45.75 -52.53 4.88
C VAL A 482 46.41 -52.16 6.21
N TRP A 483 45.63 -51.61 7.14
CA TRP A 483 45.99 -51.51 8.55
C TRP A 483 45.77 -52.86 9.24
#